data_AF-A0A3M1GNU9-F1
#
_entry.id   AF-A0A3M1GNU9-F1
#
_cell.length_a   1.000
_cell.length_b   1.000
_cell.length_c   1.000
_cell.angle_alpha   90.00
_cell.angle_beta   90.00
_cell.angle_gamma   90.00
#
_symmetry.space_group_name_H-M   'P 1'
#
loop_
_entity.id
_entity.type
_entity.pdbx_description
1 polymer ?
#
loop_
_entity_poly.entity_id
_entity_poly.type
_entity_poly.pdbx_seq_one_letter_code
_entity_poly.pdbx_strand_id
1 'polypeptide(L)'
;MNAGEVWRQALGQLQYQVPQATFDTWIKNTYPVRDEPVNGRLTIGVPDRPAREWLENRLYHIIQRTVSGVLGREVDLEFVVAQAERQVVEEEAAPAPPPAVSPGLAVAQADYYSAHFARGGAGFAMVSHYERMFWMPYLGKAYDLYTLLANHNRDSVKKVEHRWTEPERFSYRKLQKQLNYTHTRVISGFIYECPHSRRWIETTGEQIPDNECCRLAGARVRVDRENRRRCVYWRPGLLEQLYAEGLVAVEEVKSPSRRAIRAHVLKIQTWRLLPVLTPAQVSTLNVDLQDEHSRWVRDFGQLVGLESVSHWEQITEQTLVPLMEGYREYRQLHGPYQPDSQFLQLPYRFCDTVSQLGAECDTVSQLGAECDTVSQLGAECDTVSQ
;
A
#
# COMPACT_ATOMS: atom_id res chain seq x y z
N MET A 1 1.02 31.84 42.34
CA MET A 1 1.38 31.27 41.03
C MET A 1 0.24 31.52 40.07
N ASN A 2 0.50 32.19 38.96
CA ASN A 2 -0.48 32.37 37.88
C ASN A 2 -0.65 31.03 37.12
N ALA A 3 -1.83 30.74 36.58
CA ALA A 3 -2.11 29.57 35.74
C ALA A 3 -1.09 29.35 34.60
N GLY A 4 -0.55 30.42 34.01
CA GLY A 4 0.51 30.35 33.00
C GLY A 4 1.84 29.77 33.51
N GLU A 5 2.20 30.06 34.76
CA GLU A 5 3.42 29.54 35.40
C GLU A 5 3.23 28.08 35.82
N VAL A 6 2.05 27.77 36.36
CA VAL A 6 1.63 26.41 36.72
C VAL A 6 1.64 25.50 35.50
N TRP A 7 1.05 25.95 34.38
CA TRP A 7 1.00 25.16 33.16
C TRP A 7 2.40 24.94 32.59
N ARG A 8 3.27 25.94 32.61
CA ARG A 8 4.67 25.79 32.14
C ARG A 8 5.46 24.79 32.97
N GLN A 9 5.29 24.79 34.29
CA GLN A 9 5.91 23.79 35.16
C GLN A 9 5.31 22.40 34.95
N ALA A 10 3.99 22.31 34.78
CA ALA A 10 3.31 21.06 34.44
C ALA A 10 3.78 20.50 33.09
N LEU A 11 3.93 21.34 32.06
CA LEU A 11 4.48 20.96 30.74
C LEU A 11 5.89 20.38 30.86
N GLY A 12 6.76 21.01 31.67
CA GLY A 12 8.10 20.49 31.92
C GLY A 12 8.10 19.10 32.57
N GLN A 13 7.18 18.84 33.50
CA GLN A 13 7.03 17.52 34.11
C GLN A 13 6.38 16.51 33.16
N LEU A 14 5.37 16.93 32.39
CA LEU A 14 4.68 16.08 31.42
C LEU A 14 5.62 15.61 30.31
N GLN A 15 6.58 16.43 29.89
CA GLN A 15 7.58 16.07 28.87
C GLN A 15 8.37 14.79 29.21
N TYR A 16 8.56 14.51 30.51
CA TYR A 16 9.26 13.30 30.97
C TYR A 16 8.30 12.16 31.36
N GLN A 17 7.02 12.45 31.59
CA GLN A 17 6.01 11.46 31.99
C GLN A 17 5.27 10.85 30.79
N VAL A 18 5.24 11.54 29.65
CA VAL A 18 4.63 11.05 28.41
C VAL A 18 5.69 10.86 27.33
N PRO A 19 5.48 9.97 26.34
CA PRO A 19 6.38 9.85 25.19
C PRO A 19 6.56 11.18 24.46
N GLN A 20 7.77 11.47 24.01
CA GLN A 20 8.12 12.76 23.38
C GLN A 20 7.20 13.13 22.19
N ALA A 21 6.87 12.15 21.33
CA ALA A 21 5.94 12.36 20.22
C ALA A 21 4.51 12.72 20.71
N THR A 22 4.04 12.10 21.80
CA THR A 22 2.76 12.45 22.43
C THR A 22 2.77 13.87 22.98
N PHE A 23 3.89 14.27 23.60
CA PHE A 23 4.08 15.62 24.09
C PHE A 23 4.06 16.63 22.95
N ASP A 24 4.87 16.42 21.91
CA ASP A 24 5.02 17.33 20.78
C ASP A 24 3.71 17.53 19.99
N THR A 25 2.92 16.48 19.79
CA THR A 25 1.66 16.57 19.04
C THR A 25 0.51 17.15 19.87
N TRP A 26 0.29 16.63 21.08
CA TRP A 26 -0.97 16.88 21.80
C TRP A 26 -0.86 17.87 22.95
N ILE A 27 0.32 18.06 23.53
CA ILE A 27 0.51 18.80 24.79
C ILE A 27 1.28 20.10 24.57
N LYS A 28 2.30 20.10 23.72
CA LYS A 28 3.23 21.22 23.51
C LYS A 28 2.57 22.52 23.07
N ASN A 29 1.55 22.40 22.21
CA ASN A 29 0.83 23.56 21.64
C ASN A 29 -0.43 23.93 22.44
N THR A 30 -0.54 23.49 23.69
CA THR A 30 -1.67 23.81 24.58
C THR A 30 -1.32 24.92 25.56
N TYR A 31 -2.30 25.71 25.95
CA TYR A 31 -2.09 26.88 26.80
C TYR A 31 -3.28 27.10 27.74
N PRO A 32 -3.10 27.66 28.95
CA PRO A 32 -4.23 28.00 29.79
C PRO A 32 -5.03 29.15 29.17
N VAL A 33 -6.36 29.01 29.13
CA VAL A 33 -7.26 30.02 28.53
C VAL A 33 -7.53 31.17 29.50
N ARG A 34 -7.29 30.98 30.80
CA ARG A 34 -7.51 31.96 31.86
C ARG A 34 -6.29 32.01 32.79
N ASP A 35 -6.02 33.19 33.35
CA ASP A 35 -4.88 33.44 34.25
C ASP A 35 -5.09 32.88 35.67
N GLU A 36 -6.34 32.66 36.10
CA GLU A 36 -6.66 32.09 37.41
C GLU A 36 -7.68 30.94 37.32
N PRO A 37 -7.51 29.85 38.10
CA PRO A 37 -8.49 28.78 38.19
C PRO A 37 -9.79 29.29 38.84
N VAL A 38 -10.92 29.16 38.15
CA VAL A 38 -12.23 29.55 38.68
C VAL A 38 -12.90 28.30 39.27
N ASN A 39 -13.38 28.38 40.51
CA ASN A 39 -14.05 27.27 41.22
C ASN A 39 -13.23 25.97 41.30
N GLY A 40 -11.90 26.06 41.37
CA GLY A 40 -11.03 24.87 41.43
C GLY A 40 -10.85 24.13 40.10
N ARG A 41 -11.19 24.77 38.97
CA ARG A 41 -11.06 24.22 37.62
C ARG A 41 -10.07 25.04 36.78
N LEU A 42 -9.18 24.36 36.06
CA LEU A 42 -8.22 24.95 35.13
C LEU A 42 -8.60 24.63 33.69
N THR A 43 -8.84 25.66 32.89
CA THR A 43 -9.24 25.54 31.47
C THR A 43 -8.03 25.61 30.55
N ILE A 44 -7.80 24.56 29.75
CA ILE A 44 -6.69 24.44 28.81
C ILE A 44 -7.21 24.53 27.37
N GLY A 45 -6.63 25.45 26.60
CA GLY A 45 -6.86 25.69 25.20
C GLY A 45 -6.08 24.70 24.35
N VAL A 46 -6.78 24.05 23.43
CA VAL A 46 -6.23 23.05 22.49
C VAL A 46 -6.48 23.49 21.05
N PRO A 47 -5.61 23.12 20.10
CA PRO A 47 -5.65 23.65 18.73
C PRO A 47 -6.87 23.17 17.92
N ASP A 48 -7.32 21.94 18.15
CA ASP A 48 -8.44 21.34 17.42
C ASP A 48 -9.32 20.44 18.32
N ARG A 49 -10.51 20.11 17.80
CA ARG A 49 -11.48 19.26 18.51
C ARG A 49 -10.97 17.83 18.76
N PRO A 50 -10.24 17.18 17.82
CA PRO A 50 -9.62 15.88 18.08
C PRO A 50 -8.63 15.91 19.26
N ALA A 51 -7.80 16.95 19.39
CA ALA A 51 -6.90 17.09 20.52
C ALA A 51 -7.64 17.18 21.85
N ARG A 52 -8.77 17.91 21.87
CA ARG A 52 -9.62 17.99 23.07
C ARG A 52 -10.08 16.61 23.52
N GLU A 53 -10.74 15.88 22.63
CA GLU A 53 -11.33 14.57 22.94
C GLU A 53 -10.24 13.55 23.29
N TRP A 54 -9.06 13.66 22.69
CA TRP A 54 -7.93 12.77 22.98
C TRP A 54 -7.31 13.04 24.37
N LEU A 55 -7.10 14.31 24.70
CA LEU A 55 -6.57 14.72 26.02
C LEU A 55 -7.56 14.37 27.14
N GLU A 56 -8.86 14.60 26.94
CA GLU A 56 -9.93 14.26 27.89
C GLU A 56 -10.02 12.74 28.15
N ASN A 57 -9.92 11.91 27.11
CA ASN A 57 -10.14 10.48 27.26
C ASN A 57 -8.90 9.70 27.70
N ARG A 58 -7.69 10.18 27.39
CA ARG A 58 -6.46 9.40 27.60
C ARG A 58 -5.46 10.02 28.57
N LEU A 59 -5.29 11.34 28.56
CA LEU A 59 -4.28 12.00 29.37
C LEU A 59 -4.84 12.80 30.53
N TYR A 60 -6.18 12.91 30.65
CA TYR A 60 -6.84 13.67 31.69
C TYR A 60 -6.27 13.40 33.07
N HIS A 61 -6.21 12.13 33.48
CA HIS A 61 -5.71 11.77 34.82
C HIS A 61 -4.23 12.09 35.05
N ILE A 62 -3.39 11.95 34.02
CA ILE A 62 -1.95 12.24 34.13
C ILE A 62 -1.73 13.75 34.24
N ILE A 63 -2.42 14.53 33.41
CA ILE A 63 -2.35 15.98 33.41
C ILE A 63 -2.94 16.53 34.71
N GLN A 64 -4.09 16.03 35.15
CA GLN A 64 -4.76 16.45 36.39
C GLN A 64 -3.86 16.20 37.61
N ARG A 65 -3.26 15.01 37.69
CA ARG A 65 -2.33 14.67 38.78
C ARG A 65 -1.09 15.55 38.78
N THR A 66 -0.54 15.84 37.60
CA THR A 66 0.65 16.69 37.45
C THR A 66 0.35 18.13 37.84
N VAL A 67 -0.76 18.69 37.35
CA VAL A 67 -1.21 20.04 37.70
C VAL A 67 -1.55 20.15 39.20
N SER A 68 -2.23 19.16 39.76
CA SER A 68 -2.55 19.12 41.20
C SER A 68 -1.29 19.02 42.06
N GLY A 69 -0.28 18.26 41.61
CA GLY A 69 1.03 18.17 42.27
C GLY A 69 1.81 19.48 42.23
N VAL A 70 1.76 20.21 41.12
CA VAL A 70 2.39 21.54 40.97
C VAL A 70 1.68 22.59 41.84
N LEU A 71 0.34 22.52 41.95
CA LEU A 71 -0.46 23.45 42.76
C LEU A 71 -0.55 23.10 44.25
N GLY A 72 -0.19 21.88 44.64
CA GLY A 72 -0.30 21.39 46.02
C GLY A 72 -1.74 21.20 46.52
N ARG A 73 -2.73 21.18 45.61
CA ARG A 73 -4.16 20.98 45.89
C ARG A 73 -4.82 20.30 44.69
N GLU A 74 -5.92 19.57 44.93
CA GLU A 74 -6.68 18.96 43.84
C GLU A 74 -7.38 20.02 42.99
N VAL A 75 -7.24 19.89 41.67
CA VAL A 75 -7.81 20.80 40.66
C VAL A 75 -8.36 19.97 39.51
N ASP A 76 -9.56 20.33 39.05
CA ASP A 76 -10.18 19.72 37.87
C ASP A 76 -9.72 20.39 36.58
N LEU A 77 -9.71 19.64 35.48
CA LEU A 77 -9.31 20.14 34.17
C LEU A 77 -10.52 20.25 33.24
N GLU A 78 -10.45 21.22 32.34
CA GLU A 78 -11.40 21.37 31.24
C GLU A 78 -10.65 21.75 29.99
N PHE A 79 -10.90 21.04 28.88
CA PHE A 79 -10.24 21.30 27.62
C PHE A 79 -11.20 22.01 26.66
N VAL A 80 -10.76 23.10 26.03
CA VAL A 80 -11.58 23.88 25.09
C VAL A 80 -10.80 24.15 23.81
N VAL A 81 -11.47 24.07 22.67
CA VAL A 81 -10.85 24.39 21.37
C VAL A 81 -10.71 25.90 21.29
N ALA A 82 -9.47 26.38 21.21
CA ALA A 82 -9.17 27.80 21.07
C ALA A 82 -8.23 27.94 19.87
N GLN A 83 -8.75 28.52 18.78
CA GLN A 83 -7.92 28.88 17.64
C GLN A 83 -7.07 30.07 18.07
N ALA A 84 -5.79 29.83 18.35
CA ALA A 84 -4.83 30.90 18.46
C ALA A 84 -4.63 31.48 17.05
N GLU A 85 -5.16 32.68 16.81
CA GLU A 85 -4.78 33.51 15.66
C GLU A 85 -3.26 33.71 15.71
N ARG A 86 -2.52 32.92 14.91
CA ARG A 86 -1.12 33.17 14.60
C ARG A 86 -0.96 33.20 13.10
N GLN A 87 -0.78 34.42 12.64
CA GLN A 87 -0.44 34.84 11.29
C GLN A 87 0.69 33.98 10.71
N VAL A 88 0.43 33.36 9.57
CA VAL A 88 1.47 32.93 8.61
C VAL A 88 1.04 33.50 7.26
N VAL A 89 1.99 34.17 6.61
CA VAL A 89 1.81 35.02 5.42
C VAL A 89 1.26 34.22 4.24
N GLU A 90 0.25 34.79 3.60
CA GLU A 90 -0.46 34.36 2.41
C GLU A 90 0.35 34.64 1.14
N GLU A 91 0.57 33.63 0.29
CA GLU A 91 0.96 33.81 -1.12
C GLU A 91 -0.02 33.03 -2.01
N GLU A 92 -1.04 33.78 -2.40
CA GLU A 92 -1.88 33.81 -3.61
C GLU A 92 -2.09 32.57 -4.51
N ALA A 93 -3.37 32.37 -4.84
CA ALA A 93 -3.97 31.24 -5.53
C ALA A 93 -3.94 31.32 -7.07
N ALA A 94 -3.98 30.14 -7.71
CA ALA A 94 -4.55 29.92 -9.05
C ALA A 94 -5.24 28.53 -9.09
N PRO A 95 -6.24 28.32 -9.96
CA PRO A 95 -7.41 27.48 -9.68
C PRO A 95 -7.19 25.98 -9.92
N ALA A 96 -7.89 25.18 -9.11
CA ALA A 96 -7.82 23.72 -9.08
C ALA A 96 -8.40 23.03 -10.33
N PRO A 97 -7.78 21.93 -10.81
CA PRO A 97 -8.51 20.86 -11.48
C PRO A 97 -9.28 20.00 -10.44
N PRO A 98 -10.35 19.28 -10.83
CA PRO A 98 -11.23 18.55 -9.92
C PRO A 98 -10.46 17.49 -9.12
N PRO A 99 -10.95 17.08 -7.92
CA PRO A 99 -10.19 16.26 -6.98
C PRO A 99 -9.93 14.87 -7.58
N ALA A 100 -8.75 14.69 -8.16
CA ALA A 100 -8.08 13.40 -8.11
C ALA A 100 -7.83 13.13 -6.63
N VAL A 101 -8.38 12.02 -6.14
CA VAL A 101 -8.15 11.51 -4.78
C VAL A 101 -6.63 11.52 -4.53
N SER A 102 -6.16 12.46 -3.71
CA SER A 102 -4.74 12.72 -3.43
C SER A 102 -4.50 12.64 -1.92
N PRO A 103 -3.26 12.80 -1.46
CA PRO A 103 -2.32 11.87 -0.83
C PRO A 103 -2.60 11.57 0.67
N GLY A 104 -3.85 11.72 1.13
CA GLY A 104 -4.21 11.56 2.55
C GLY A 104 -4.04 10.14 3.10
N LEU A 105 -4.03 9.13 2.22
CA LEU A 105 -3.92 7.72 2.61
C LEU A 105 -2.50 7.34 3.06
N ALA A 106 -1.47 7.97 2.49
CA ALA A 106 -0.07 7.63 2.74
C ALA A 106 0.42 8.11 4.12
N VAL A 107 0.06 9.34 4.51
CA VAL A 107 0.48 9.97 5.77
C VAL A 107 -0.12 9.25 6.98
N ALA A 108 -1.39 8.90 6.93
CA ALA A 108 -2.07 8.27 8.06
C ALA A 108 -1.60 6.82 8.30
N GLN A 109 -1.23 6.09 7.25
CA GLN A 109 -0.73 4.73 7.39
C GLN A 109 0.66 4.68 8.07
N ALA A 110 1.48 5.73 7.93
CA ALA A 110 2.73 5.88 8.67
C ALA A 110 2.48 5.97 10.19
N ASP A 111 1.38 6.58 10.63
CA ASP A 111 0.98 6.66 12.04
C ASP A 111 0.47 5.32 12.61
N TYR A 112 -0.29 4.54 11.84
CA TYR A 112 -0.71 3.19 12.24
C TYR A 112 0.48 2.27 12.55
N TYR A 113 1.46 2.23 11.64
CA TYR A 113 2.65 1.40 11.82
C TYR A 113 3.56 1.96 12.92
N SER A 114 3.74 3.27 13.01
CA SER A 114 4.52 3.91 14.07
C SER A 114 3.91 3.65 15.45
N ALA A 115 2.58 3.71 15.59
CA ALA A 115 1.87 3.37 16.81
C ALA A 115 1.93 1.86 17.14
N HIS A 116 1.83 0.98 16.13
CA HIS A 116 1.97 -0.47 16.27
C HIS A 116 3.38 -0.87 16.75
N PHE A 117 4.42 -0.23 16.21
CA PHE A 117 5.81 -0.45 16.63
C PHE A 117 6.17 0.26 17.95
N ALA A 118 5.53 1.39 18.29
CA ALA A 118 5.72 2.11 19.55
C ALA A 118 5.14 1.34 20.76
N ARG A 119 4.07 0.57 20.58
CA ARG A 119 3.42 -0.25 21.63
C ARG A 119 4.15 -1.56 21.99
N GLY A 120 5.44 -1.68 21.67
CA GLY A 120 6.22 -2.85 22.06
C GLY A 120 6.00 -4.09 21.20
N GLY A 121 5.64 -3.93 19.91
CA GLY A 121 5.75 -5.02 18.95
C GLY A 121 7.16 -5.63 18.99
N ALA A 122 7.25 -6.89 19.43
CA ALA A 122 8.50 -7.57 19.73
C ALA A 122 9.36 -7.67 18.46
N GLY A 123 10.68 -7.50 18.63
CA GLY A 123 11.68 -7.32 17.58
C GLY A 123 11.94 -8.48 16.62
N PHE A 124 11.00 -9.41 16.45
CA PHE A 124 11.00 -10.40 15.37
C PHE A 124 9.54 -10.66 14.95
N ALA A 125 9.16 -10.15 13.78
CA ALA A 125 7.96 -10.50 13.01
C ALA A 125 6.69 -10.84 13.82
N MET A 126 6.10 -9.88 14.55
CA MET A 126 4.63 -9.88 14.59
C MET A 126 4.18 -9.36 13.23
N VAL A 127 3.95 -10.29 12.29
CA VAL A 127 3.12 -10.01 11.12
C VAL A 127 1.86 -9.35 11.66
N SER A 128 1.59 -8.11 11.23
CA SER A 128 0.43 -7.38 11.73
C SER A 128 -0.81 -8.25 11.55
N HIS A 129 -1.77 -8.16 12.48
CA HIS A 129 -2.99 -8.99 12.37
C HIS A 129 -3.64 -8.82 10.99
N TYR A 130 -3.62 -7.59 10.47
CA TYR A 130 -4.05 -7.26 9.12
C TYR A 130 -3.33 -8.06 8.01
N GLU A 131 -2.00 -8.14 8.04
CA GLU A 131 -1.24 -8.89 7.04
C GLU A 131 -1.57 -10.38 7.03
N ARG A 132 -1.75 -10.99 8.21
CA ARG A 132 -2.16 -12.40 8.31
C ARG A 132 -3.57 -12.63 7.78
N MET A 133 -4.48 -11.70 8.04
CA MET A 133 -5.88 -11.82 7.67
C MET A 133 -6.13 -11.54 6.19
N PHE A 134 -5.38 -10.62 5.58
CA PHE A 134 -5.71 -10.12 4.24
C PHE A 134 -4.58 -10.30 3.23
N TRP A 135 -3.36 -9.85 3.53
CA TRP A 135 -2.24 -9.98 2.57
C TRP A 135 -1.81 -11.41 2.32
N MET A 136 -1.80 -12.26 3.35
CA MET A 136 -1.42 -13.66 3.22
C MET A 136 -2.43 -14.44 2.35
N PRO A 137 -3.75 -14.35 2.55
CA PRO A 137 -4.72 -14.94 1.62
C PRO A 137 -4.66 -14.33 0.22
N TYR A 138 -4.46 -13.02 0.10
CA TYR A 138 -4.41 -12.31 -1.18
C TYR A 138 -3.21 -12.77 -2.05
N LEU A 139 -2.00 -12.73 -1.50
CA LEU A 139 -0.78 -13.12 -2.22
C LEU A 139 -0.59 -14.65 -2.27
N GLY A 140 -1.23 -15.39 -1.37
CA GLY A 140 -1.05 -16.83 -1.23
C GLY A 140 0.43 -17.21 -1.13
N LYS A 141 0.90 -18.06 -2.04
CA LYS A 141 2.30 -18.53 -2.09
C LYS A 141 3.33 -17.42 -2.33
N ALA A 142 2.93 -16.30 -2.92
CA ALA A 142 3.83 -15.17 -3.11
C ALA A 142 4.15 -14.49 -1.77
N TYR A 143 3.28 -14.62 -0.76
CA TYR A 143 3.54 -14.12 0.60
C TYR A 143 4.75 -14.81 1.25
N ASP A 144 4.96 -16.12 0.99
CA ASP A 144 6.13 -16.84 1.50
C ASP A 144 7.43 -16.30 0.88
N LEU A 145 7.40 -15.98 -0.41
CA LEU A 145 8.53 -15.33 -1.07
C LEU A 145 8.75 -13.92 -0.52
N TYR A 146 7.68 -13.13 -0.35
CA TYR A 146 7.73 -11.79 0.22
C TYR A 146 8.37 -11.80 1.61
N THR A 147 7.90 -12.65 2.52
CA THR A 147 8.42 -12.74 3.88
C THR A 147 9.87 -13.21 3.92
N LEU A 148 10.28 -14.12 3.03
CA LEU A 148 11.67 -14.53 2.88
C LEU A 148 12.56 -13.35 2.47
N LEU A 149 12.12 -12.56 1.48
CA LEU A 149 12.88 -11.42 0.97
C LEU A 149 12.91 -10.26 1.98
N ALA A 150 11.76 -9.88 2.52
CA ALA A 150 11.61 -8.76 3.47
C ALA A 150 12.33 -8.99 4.81
N ASN A 151 12.57 -10.25 5.20
CA ASN A 151 13.22 -10.62 6.45
C ASN A 151 14.63 -11.20 6.28
N HIS A 152 15.21 -11.18 5.08
CA HIS A 152 16.51 -11.82 4.82
C HIS A 152 17.61 -11.32 5.77
N ASN A 153 17.68 -10.00 6.01
CA ASN A 153 18.73 -9.40 6.82
C ASN A 153 18.44 -9.32 8.32
N ARG A 154 17.27 -9.79 8.78
CA ARG A 154 16.83 -9.72 10.20
C ARG A 154 16.93 -8.33 10.84
N ASP A 155 17.20 -7.28 10.07
CA ASP A 155 17.27 -5.92 10.56
C ASP A 155 15.89 -5.48 11.04
N SER A 156 15.86 -4.97 12.27
CA SER A 156 14.64 -4.42 12.85
C SER A 156 14.07 -3.36 11.91
N VAL A 157 12.77 -3.48 11.57
CA VAL A 157 12.03 -2.47 10.80
C VAL A 157 12.19 -1.07 11.43
N LYS A 158 12.43 -0.99 12.74
CA LYS A 158 12.66 0.26 13.49
C LYS A 158 14.03 0.90 13.25
N LYS A 159 14.99 0.17 12.67
CA LYS A 159 16.35 0.65 12.40
C LYS A 159 16.57 1.04 10.94
N VAL A 160 15.67 0.64 10.04
CA VAL A 160 15.81 0.99 8.63
C VAL A 160 15.12 2.35 8.45
N GLU A 161 15.94 3.39 8.30
CA GLU A 161 15.54 4.76 7.98
C GLU A 161 14.64 4.82 6.74
N HIS A 162 14.71 3.77 5.89
CA HIS A 162 13.98 3.62 4.65
C HIS A 162 13.15 2.33 4.66
N ARG A 163 11.94 2.36 4.07
CA ARG A 163 11.02 1.21 4.08
C ARG A 163 11.42 0.10 3.09
N TRP A 164 12.29 0.40 2.13
CA TRP A 164 12.91 -0.57 1.23
C TRP A 164 14.06 -1.32 1.91
N THR A 165 14.22 -2.61 1.59
CA THR A 165 15.46 -3.33 1.92
C THR A 165 16.62 -2.83 1.06
N GLU A 166 17.84 -3.01 1.57
CA GLU A 166 19.03 -2.88 0.74
C GLU A 166 18.97 -3.84 -0.46
N PRO A 167 19.55 -3.47 -1.62
CA PRO A 167 19.54 -4.34 -2.78
C PRO A 167 20.39 -5.60 -2.60
N GLU A 168 19.75 -6.77 -2.71
CA GLU A 168 20.40 -8.05 -2.43
C GLU A 168 20.40 -9.02 -3.62
N ARG A 169 21.44 -9.86 -3.68
CA ARG A 169 21.60 -10.83 -4.78
C ARG A 169 20.95 -12.16 -4.46
N PHE A 170 20.03 -12.57 -5.33
CA PHE A 170 19.38 -13.87 -5.31
C PHE A 170 19.57 -14.60 -6.63
N SER A 171 19.40 -15.92 -6.61
CA SER A 171 19.23 -16.71 -7.84
C SER A 171 17.93 -17.49 -7.71
N TYR A 172 17.26 -17.77 -8.84
CA TYR A 172 16.04 -18.57 -8.80
C TYR A 172 16.23 -19.92 -8.11
N ARG A 173 17.42 -20.54 -8.23
CA ARG A 173 17.75 -21.80 -7.54
C ARG A 173 17.86 -21.63 -6.01
N LYS A 174 18.46 -20.53 -5.55
CA LYS A 174 18.56 -20.24 -4.10
C LYS A 174 17.16 -20.07 -3.52
N LEU A 175 16.33 -19.25 -4.15
CA LEU A 175 14.95 -18.99 -3.74
C LEU A 175 14.10 -20.28 -3.78
N GLN A 176 14.23 -21.09 -4.84
CA GLN A 176 13.52 -22.37 -4.99
C GLN A 176 13.84 -23.33 -3.85
N LYS A 177 15.12 -23.43 -3.46
CA LYS A 177 15.54 -24.29 -2.34
C LYS A 177 15.01 -23.80 -0.99
N GLN A 178 15.08 -22.49 -0.73
CA GLN A 178 14.64 -21.93 0.55
C GLN A 178 13.12 -22.02 0.73
N LEU A 179 12.35 -21.89 -0.35
CA LEU A 179 10.89 -22.03 -0.34
C LEU A 179 10.40 -23.47 -0.54
N ASN A 180 11.32 -24.45 -0.62
CA ASN A 180 11.00 -25.87 -0.81
C ASN A 180 10.12 -26.18 -2.04
N TYR A 181 10.32 -25.47 -3.15
CA TYR A 181 9.65 -25.77 -4.41
C TYR A 181 10.44 -26.76 -5.25
N THR A 182 9.78 -27.51 -6.14
CA THR A 182 10.44 -28.48 -7.02
C THR A 182 11.12 -27.84 -8.22
N HIS A 183 10.58 -26.73 -8.72
CA HIS A 183 11.05 -26.07 -9.94
C HIS A 183 11.21 -24.56 -9.76
N THR A 184 12.27 -24.01 -10.35
CA THR A 184 12.54 -22.55 -10.35
C THR A 184 11.46 -21.75 -11.07
N ARG A 185 10.74 -22.39 -12.00
CA ARG A 185 9.62 -21.83 -12.77
C ARG A 185 8.45 -21.34 -11.92
N VAL A 186 8.31 -21.87 -10.69
CA VAL A 186 7.32 -21.34 -9.74
C VAL A 186 7.65 -19.88 -9.37
N ILE A 187 8.94 -19.54 -9.28
CA ILE A 187 9.39 -18.20 -8.91
C ILE A 187 9.50 -17.30 -10.14
N SER A 188 10.08 -17.80 -11.23
CA SER A 188 10.36 -17.02 -12.45
C SER A 188 9.15 -16.87 -13.38
N GLY A 189 8.11 -17.68 -13.21
CA GLY A 189 7.06 -17.84 -14.21
C GLY A 189 7.47 -18.81 -15.31
N PHE A 190 6.48 -19.23 -16.10
CA PHE A 190 6.69 -20.16 -17.20
C PHE A 190 5.54 -20.17 -18.19
N ILE A 191 5.84 -20.66 -19.40
CA ILE A 191 4.85 -20.93 -20.43
C ILE A 191 4.10 -22.20 -20.05
N TYR A 192 2.78 -22.10 -19.95
CA TYR A 192 1.88 -23.22 -19.67
C TYR A 192 1.06 -23.58 -20.90
N GLU A 193 0.86 -24.87 -21.14
CA GLU A 193 -0.05 -25.36 -22.17
C GLU A 193 -1.47 -25.45 -21.62
N CYS A 194 -2.41 -24.82 -22.31
CA CYS A 194 -3.80 -24.84 -21.86
C CYS A 194 -4.38 -26.27 -21.80
N PRO A 195 -5.18 -26.62 -20.79
CA PRO A 195 -5.90 -27.89 -20.75
C PRO A 195 -6.76 -28.15 -22.01
N HIS A 196 -7.33 -27.10 -22.62
CA HIS A 196 -8.10 -27.20 -23.86
C HIS A 196 -7.26 -27.75 -25.01
N SER A 197 -6.03 -27.27 -25.16
CA SER A 197 -5.09 -27.73 -26.19
C SER A 197 -4.82 -29.21 -26.08
N ARG A 198 -4.60 -29.69 -24.85
CA ARG A 198 -4.32 -31.11 -24.59
C ARG A 198 -5.54 -31.97 -24.90
N ARG A 199 -6.71 -31.56 -24.41
CA ARG A 199 -7.98 -32.27 -24.61
C ARG A 199 -8.38 -32.33 -26.08
N TRP A 200 -8.15 -31.27 -26.85
CA TRP A 200 -8.41 -31.24 -28.29
C TRP A 200 -7.63 -32.34 -29.00
N ILE A 201 -6.30 -32.36 -28.81
CA ILE A 201 -5.42 -33.36 -29.44
C ILE A 201 -5.83 -34.78 -29.02
N GLU A 202 -6.17 -34.99 -27.74
CA GLU A 202 -6.63 -36.29 -27.24
C GLU A 202 -7.97 -36.75 -27.83
N THR A 203 -8.87 -35.80 -28.18
CA THR A 203 -10.23 -36.12 -28.62
C THR A 203 -10.35 -36.20 -30.15
N THR A 204 -9.76 -35.26 -30.87
CA THR A 204 -9.88 -35.16 -32.34
C THR A 204 -8.73 -35.85 -33.06
N GLY A 205 -7.57 -35.99 -32.41
CA GLY A 205 -6.33 -36.42 -33.08
C GLY A 205 -5.74 -35.35 -34.02
N GLU A 206 -6.35 -34.16 -34.09
CA GLU A 206 -5.98 -33.08 -34.99
C GLU A 206 -5.21 -31.96 -34.28
N GLN A 207 -4.50 -31.14 -35.06
CA GLN A 207 -3.81 -29.97 -34.53
C GLN A 207 -4.80 -28.86 -34.18
N ILE A 208 -4.54 -28.12 -33.09
CA ILE A 208 -5.41 -27.01 -32.66
C ILE A 208 -5.32 -25.83 -33.65
N PRO A 209 -6.46 -25.33 -34.17
CA PRO A 209 -6.47 -24.14 -35.01
C PRO A 209 -6.34 -22.85 -34.17
N ASP A 210 -5.94 -21.74 -34.80
CA ASP A 210 -5.60 -20.49 -34.08
C ASP A 210 -6.79 -19.88 -33.33
N ASN A 211 -7.99 -20.00 -33.90
CA ASN A 211 -9.25 -19.50 -33.32
C ASN A 211 -9.78 -20.36 -32.16
N GLU A 212 -9.28 -21.59 -31.98
CA GLU A 212 -9.65 -22.50 -30.89
C GLU A 212 -8.64 -22.47 -29.74
N CYS A 213 -7.63 -21.59 -29.81
CA CYS A 213 -6.75 -21.33 -28.69
C CYS A 213 -7.58 -20.74 -27.53
N CYS A 214 -7.28 -21.14 -26.29
CA CYS A 214 -8.05 -20.76 -25.13
C CYS A 214 -8.18 -19.25 -25.00
N ARG A 215 -9.34 -18.78 -24.54
CA ARG A 215 -9.63 -17.35 -24.32
C ARG A 215 -8.92 -16.74 -23.10
N LEU A 216 -7.82 -17.34 -22.65
CA LEU A 216 -7.00 -16.77 -21.60
C LEU A 216 -6.21 -15.58 -22.18
N ALA A 217 -6.08 -14.51 -21.40
CA ALA A 217 -5.31 -13.33 -21.81
C ALA A 217 -3.87 -13.71 -22.21
N GLY A 218 -3.43 -13.24 -23.37
CA GLY A 218 -2.08 -13.53 -23.91
C GLY A 218 -1.86 -14.98 -24.37
N ALA A 219 -2.91 -15.80 -24.45
CA ALA A 219 -2.79 -17.14 -25.03
C ALA A 219 -2.56 -17.07 -26.54
N ARG A 220 -1.63 -17.90 -27.02
CA ARG A 220 -1.31 -18.01 -28.46
C ARG A 220 -0.91 -19.43 -28.82
N VAL A 221 -1.15 -19.81 -30.07
CA VAL A 221 -0.66 -21.08 -30.60
C VAL A 221 0.84 -20.98 -30.82
N ARG A 222 1.58 -21.97 -30.33
CA ARG A 222 3.00 -22.19 -30.66
C ARG A 222 3.17 -23.55 -31.29
N VAL A 223 4.06 -23.59 -32.28
CA VAL A 223 4.52 -24.83 -32.89
C VAL A 223 5.75 -25.31 -32.11
N ASP A 224 5.71 -26.54 -31.60
CA ASP A 224 6.86 -27.15 -30.96
C ASP A 224 7.87 -27.70 -31.98
N ARG A 225 8.99 -28.26 -31.50
CA ARG A 225 10.05 -28.81 -32.37
C ARG A 225 9.60 -30.03 -33.19
N GLU A 226 8.51 -30.67 -32.80
CA GLU A 226 7.93 -31.84 -33.47
C GLU A 226 6.77 -31.42 -34.39
N ASN A 227 6.68 -30.13 -34.73
CA ASN A 227 5.64 -29.54 -35.59
C ASN A 227 4.22 -29.69 -35.03
N ARG A 228 4.06 -29.87 -33.72
CA ARG A 228 2.74 -29.92 -33.07
C ARG A 228 2.32 -28.52 -32.64
N ARG A 229 1.08 -28.15 -32.96
CA ARG A 229 0.46 -26.90 -32.51
C ARG A 229 -0.08 -27.08 -31.10
N ARG A 230 0.37 -26.23 -30.19
CA ARG A 230 -0.10 -26.19 -28.79
C ARG A 230 -0.52 -24.78 -28.44
N CYS A 231 -1.69 -24.62 -27.87
CA CYS A 231 -2.11 -23.34 -27.32
C CYS A 231 -1.45 -23.15 -25.95
N VAL A 232 -0.65 -22.08 -25.83
CA VAL A 232 0.12 -21.77 -24.63
C VAL A 232 -0.10 -20.35 -24.17
N TYR A 233 0.06 -20.11 -22.87
CA TYR A 233 -0.01 -18.77 -22.28
C TYR A 233 1.08 -18.61 -21.22
N TRP A 234 1.39 -17.37 -20.87
CA TRP A 234 2.34 -17.07 -19.80
C TRP A 234 1.65 -17.22 -18.45
N ARG A 235 2.24 -18.01 -17.55
CA ARG A 235 1.81 -18.08 -16.16
C ARG A 235 2.80 -17.32 -15.29
N PRO A 236 2.38 -16.19 -14.68
CA PRO A 236 3.24 -15.39 -13.81
C PRO A 236 3.82 -16.20 -12.66
N GLY A 237 5.09 -15.95 -12.36
CA GLY A 237 5.77 -16.52 -11.20
C GLY A 237 5.49 -15.74 -9.92
N LEU A 238 5.94 -16.28 -8.78
CA LEU A 238 5.81 -15.59 -7.50
C LEU A 238 6.49 -14.21 -7.50
N LEU A 239 7.63 -14.07 -8.20
CA LEU A 239 8.35 -12.80 -8.22
C LEU A 239 7.61 -11.74 -9.06
N GLU A 240 6.95 -12.16 -10.13
CA GLU A 240 6.13 -11.28 -10.99
C GLU A 240 4.88 -10.81 -10.26
N GLN A 241 4.24 -11.68 -9.46
CA GLN A 241 3.10 -11.29 -8.61
C GLN A 241 3.51 -10.20 -7.61
N LEU A 242 4.63 -10.38 -6.90
CA LEU A 242 5.12 -9.34 -5.99
C LEU A 242 5.49 -8.04 -6.73
N TYR A 243 6.00 -8.15 -7.96
CA TYR A 243 6.36 -6.99 -8.75
C TYR A 243 5.12 -6.20 -9.19
N ALA A 244 4.04 -6.89 -9.61
CA ALA A 244 2.78 -6.28 -10.00
C ALA A 244 2.17 -5.47 -8.85
N GLU A 245 2.31 -5.96 -7.62
CA GLU A 245 1.87 -5.25 -6.41
C GLU A 245 2.80 -4.12 -5.96
N GLY A 246 3.93 -3.90 -6.64
CA GLY A 246 4.94 -2.91 -6.25
C GLY A 246 5.79 -3.33 -5.04
N LEU A 247 5.69 -4.57 -4.57
CA LEU A 247 6.38 -5.03 -3.36
C LEU A 247 7.86 -5.32 -3.57
N VAL A 248 8.29 -5.53 -4.81
CA VAL A 248 9.69 -5.77 -5.14
C VAL A 248 10.14 -4.88 -6.29
N ALA A 249 11.39 -4.46 -6.22
CA ALA A 249 12.13 -3.91 -7.35
C ALA A 249 13.22 -4.90 -7.73
N VAL A 250 13.33 -5.23 -9.02
CA VAL A 250 14.22 -6.29 -9.50
C VAL A 250 15.07 -5.78 -10.65
N GLU A 251 16.36 -6.05 -10.60
CA GLU A 251 17.33 -5.80 -11.67
C GLU A 251 18.06 -7.11 -12.02
N GLU A 252 18.09 -7.46 -13.30
CA GLU A 252 18.88 -8.61 -13.75
C GLU A 252 20.38 -8.25 -13.81
N VAL A 253 21.20 -9.03 -13.12
CA VAL A 253 22.66 -8.81 -13.12
C VAL A 253 23.25 -9.38 -14.40
N LYS A 254 23.52 -8.51 -15.39
CA LYS A 254 24.28 -8.87 -16.59
C LYS A 254 25.70 -9.30 -16.18
N SER A 255 26.01 -10.59 -16.32
CA SER A 255 27.32 -11.14 -15.97
C SER A 255 28.17 -11.42 -17.22
N PRO A 256 29.46 -11.05 -17.25
CA PRO A 256 30.36 -11.37 -18.37
C PRO A 256 30.67 -12.88 -18.46
N SER A 257 30.48 -13.64 -17.37
CA SER A 257 30.66 -15.10 -17.37
C SER A 257 29.40 -15.83 -17.87
N ARG A 258 29.55 -16.64 -18.93
CA ARG A 258 28.49 -17.55 -19.45
C ARG A 258 27.88 -18.45 -18.38
N ARG A 259 28.65 -18.82 -17.33
CA ARG A 259 28.18 -19.67 -16.23
C ARG A 259 27.25 -18.93 -15.26
N ALA A 260 27.50 -17.64 -15.05
CA ALA A 260 26.67 -16.78 -14.21
C ALA A 260 25.48 -16.18 -14.98
N ILE A 261 25.56 -16.01 -16.30
CA ILE A 261 24.38 -15.76 -17.17
C ILE A 261 23.36 -16.90 -17.01
N ARG A 262 23.83 -18.16 -17.04
CA ARG A 262 22.97 -19.34 -16.80
C ARG A 262 22.43 -19.45 -15.37
N ALA A 263 22.99 -18.71 -14.42
CA ALA A 263 22.56 -18.76 -13.03
C ALA A 263 21.37 -17.82 -12.75
N HIS A 264 21.02 -16.92 -13.70
CA HIS A 264 19.93 -15.94 -13.58
C HIS A 264 19.96 -15.23 -12.21
N VAL A 265 21.04 -14.48 -11.97
CA VAL A 265 21.23 -13.73 -10.74
C VAL A 265 20.45 -12.43 -10.82
N LEU A 266 19.63 -12.20 -9.79
CA LEU A 266 18.76 -11.05 -9.65
C LEU A 266 19.26 -10.21 -8.48
N LYS A 267 19.23 -8.89 -8.64
CA LYS A 267 19.36 -7.94 -7.54
C LYS A 267 17.94 -7.51 -7.17
N ILE A 268 17.52 -7.74 -5.94
CA ILE A 268 16.14 -7.54 -5.48
C ILE A 268 16.14 -6.59 -4.28
N GLN A 269 15.26 -5.59 -4.32
CA GLN A 269 14.83 -4.82 -3.15
C GLN A 269 13.38 -5.15 -2.84
N THR A 270 13.01 -5.14 -1.56
CA THR A 270 11.64 -5.44 -1.10
C THR A 270 11.10 -4.32 -0.25
N TRP A 271 9.87 -3.89 -0.52
CA TRP A 271 9.16 -2.90 0.26
C TRP A 271 8.57 -3.56 1.52
N ARG A 272 8.83 -3.04 2.72
CA ARG A 272 8.49 -3.73 3.98
C ARG A 272 7.15 -3.31 4.59
N LEU A 273 6.47 -2.32 4.02
CA LEU A 273 5.26 -1.72 4.60
C LEU A 273 4.02 -2.06 3.78
N LEU A 274 3.25 -3.05 4.20
CA LEU A 274 2.09 -3.50 3.44
C LEU A 274 0.87 -2.59 3.70
N PRO A 275 0.37 -1.80 2.74
CA PRO A 275 -0.78 -0.94 2.97
C PRO A 275 -2.07 -1.76 3.15
N VAL A 276 -3.18 -1.11 3.50
CA VAL A 276 -4.52 -1.71 3.35
C VAL A 276 -4.75 -2.13 1.91
N LEU A 277 -5.54 -3.18 1.70
CA LEU A 277 -5.82 -3.70 0.36
C LEU A 277 -6.82 -2.79 -0.35
N THR A 278 -6.70 -2.63 -1.66
CA THR A 278 -7.66 -1.88 -2.48
C THR A 278 -8.95 -2.68 -2.68
N PRO A 279 -10.05 -2.03 -3.12
CA PRO A 279 -11.27 -2.75 -3.50
C PRO A 279 -11.01 -3.84 -4.55
N ALA A 280 -10.18 -3.55 -5.55
CA ALA A 280 -9.79 -4.51 -6.57
C ALA A 280 -9.11 -5.75 -5.94
N GLN A 281 -8.17 -5.56 -5.03
CA GLN A 281 -7.48 -6.66 -4.33
C GLN A 281 -8.43 -7.46 -3.42
N VAL A 282 -9.26 -6.78 -2.63
CA VAL A 282 -10.22 -7.42 -1.71
C VAL A 282 -11.26 -8.22 -2.47
N SER A 283 -11.70 -7.77 -3.65
CA SER A 283 -12.66 -8.51 -4.48
C SER A 283 -12.16 -9.91 -4.90
N THR A 284 -10.85 -10.16 -4.87
CA THR A 284 -10.26 -11.47 -5.18
C THR A 284 -10.29 -12.44 -4.00
N LEU A 285 -10.56 -11.95 -2.79
CA LEU A 285 -10.69 -12.77 -1.58
C LEU A 285 -12.04 -13.48 -1.53
N ASN A 286 -12.17 -14.46 -0.64
CA ASN A 286 -13.48 -15.08 -0.38
C ASN A 286 -14.43 -14.09 0.34
N VAL A 287 -15.73 -14.36 0.28
CA VAL A 287 -16.78 -13.47 0.81
C VAL A 287 -16.60 -13.19 2.31
N ASP A 288 -16.24 -14.21 3.11
CA ASP A 288 -16.05 -14.04 4.55
C ASP A 288 -14.92 -13.04 4.87
N LEU A 289 -13.81 -13.10 4.13
CA LEU A 289 -12.68 -12.18 4.27
C LEU A 289 -13.00 -10.79 3.72
N GLN A 290 -13.86 -10.67 2.71
CA GLN A 290 -14.35 -9.36 2.24
C GLN A 290 -15.19 -8.67 3.34
N ASP A 291 -16.11 -9.41 3.97
CA ASP A 291 -16.93 -8.89 5.07
C ASP A 291 -16.08 -8.53 6.31
N GLU A 292 -15.06 -9.34 6.59
CA GLU A 292 -14.10 -9.05 7.65
C GLU A 292 -13.24 -7.82 7.35
N HIS A 293 -12.83 -7.65 6.10
CA HIS A 293 -12.10 -6.45 5.66
C HIS A 293 -12.95 -5.20 5.83
N SER A 294 -14.21 -5.23 5.41
CA SER A 294 -15.14 -4.10 5.56
C SER A 294 -15.38 -3.73 7.03
N ARG A 295 -15.45 -4.73 7.92
CA ARG A 295 -15.48 -4.50 9.38
C ARG A 295 -14.19 -3.87 9.88
N TRP A 296 -13.04 -4.38 9.43
CA TRP A 296 -11.74 -3.82 9.81
C TRP A 296 -11.60 -2.35 9.36
N VAL A 297 -12.00 -1.99 8.13
CA VAL A 297 -11.97 -0.60 7.64
C VAL A 297 -12.90 0.29 8.47
N ARG A 298 -14.07 -0.21 8.88
CA ARG A 298 -14.98 0.55 9.74
C ARG A 298 -14.38 0.83 11.12
N ASP A 299 -13.76 -0.17 11.73
CA ASP A 299 -13.28 -0.09 13.11
C ASP A 299 -11.90 0.57 13.23
N PHE A 300 -11.05 0.42 12.19
CA PHE A 300 -9.64 0.80 12.22
C PHE A 300 -9.20 1.66 11.02
N GLY A 301 -10.08 1.93 10.05
CA GLY A 301 -9.75 2.69 8.84
C GLY A 301 -9.19 4.08 9.12
N GLN A 302 -9.67 4.76 10.17
CA GLN A 302 -9.16 6.08 10.56
C GLN A 302 -7.66 6.05 10.88
N LEU A 303 -7.13 4.92 11.38
CA LEU A 303 -5.71 4.77 11.67
C LEU A 303 -4.85 4.81 10.40
N VAL A 304 -5.43 4.54 9.23
CA VAL A 304 -4.75 4.53 7.94
C VAL A 304 -5.29 5.59 6.97
N GLY A 305 -6.03 6.58 7.49
CA GLY A 305 -6.52 7.71 6.70
C GLY A 305 -7.80 7.44 5.93
N LEU A 306 -8.47 6.32 6.24
CA LEU A 306 -9.80 6.01 5.70
C LEU A 306 -10.86 6.55 6.65
N GLU A 307 -11.60 7.56 6.20
CA GLU A 307 -12.69 8.17 6.97
C GLU A 307 -13.91 7.27 7.10
N SER A 308 -14.15 6.42 6.09
CA SER A 308 -15.28 5.49 6.04
C SER A 308 -15.01 4.33 5.10
N VAL A 309 -15.89 3.32 5.13
CA VAL A 309 -15.89 2.22 4.14
C VAL A 309 -16.18 2.76 2.74
N SER A 310 -17.08 3.74 2.60
CA SER A 310 -17.37 4.38 1.31
C SER A 310 -16.17 5.13 0.72
N HIS A 311 -15.34 5.76 1.57
CA HIS A 311 -14.09 6.35 1.12
C HIS A 311 -13.12 5.27 0.60
N TRP A 312 -13.03 4.12 1.28
CA TRP A 312 -12.24 3.00 0.78
C TRP A 312 -12.75 2.43 -0.56
N GLU A 313 -14.07 2.31 -0.73
CA GLU A 313 -14.70 1.82 -1.97
C GLU A 313 -14.42 2.70 -3.19
N GLN A 314 -14.10 3.99 -2.98
CA GLN A 314 -13.76 4.93 -4.04
C GLN A 314 -12.32 4.78 -4.58
N ILE A 315 -11.48 3.95 -3.96
CA ILE A 315 -10.11 3.71 -4.42
C ILE A 315 -10.14 2.91 -5.72
N THR A 316 -9.71 3.55 -6.81
CA THR A 316 -9.64 2.96 -8.16
C THR A 316 -8.29 2.32 -8.47
N GLU A 317 -7.28 2.59 -7.64
CA GLU A 317 -5.93 2.09 -7.84
C GLU A 317 -5.86 0.58 -7.66
N GLN A 318 -5.02 -0.08 -8.46
CA GLN A 318 -4.81 -1.52 -8.35
C GLN A 318 -4.08 -1.88 -7.05
N THR A 319 -3.06 -1.10 -6.69
CA THR A 319 -2.28 -1.24 -5.45
C THR A 319 -1.91 0.13 -4.90
N LEU A 320 -1.90 0.25 -3.57
CA LEU A 320 -1.51 1.48 -2.88
C LEU A 320 0.01 1.57 -2.64
N VAL A 321 0.74 0.48 -2.83
CA VAL A 321 2.19 0.41 -2.50
C VAL A 321 2.99 1.52 -3.19
N PRO A 322 2.82 1.79 -4.51
CA PRO A 322 3.58 2.84 -5.18
C PRO A 322 3.23 4.28 -4.79
N LEU A 323 2.14 4.45 -4.05
CA LEU A 323 1.63 5.74 -3.56
C LEU A 323 2.07 6.03 -2.12
N MET A 324 2.75 5.07 -1.49
CA MET A 324 3.26 5.23 -0.13
C MET A 324 4.39 6.26 -0.06
N GLU A 325 4.42 7.00 1.04
CA GLU A 325 5.47 7.97 1.32
C GLU A 325 6.85 7.29 1.35
N GLY A 326 7.83 7.87 0.66
CA GLY A 326 9.18 7.31 0.58
C GLY A 326 9.32 6.15 -0.42
N TYR A 327 8.25 5.75 -1.12
CA TYR A 327 8.32 4.64 -2.07
C TYR A 327 9.26 4.93 -3.24
N ARG A 328 9.18 6.12 -3.85
CA ARG A 328 9.94 6.45 -5.06
C ARG A 328 11.33 6.99 -4.73
N GLU A 329 11.45 7.71 -3.62
CA GLU A 329 12.64 8.41 -3.16
C GLU A 329 13.80 7.45 -2.85
N TYR A 330 13.49 6.27 -2.32
CA TYR A 330 14.48 5.29 -1.85
C TYR A 330 14.57 4.02 -2.71
N ARG A 331 13.75 3.93 -3.75
CA ARG A 331 13.84 2.82 -4.72
C ARG A 331 15.07 3.04 -5.60
N GLN A 332 16.17 2.36 -5.28
CA GLN A 332 17.43 2.46 -6.02
C GLN A 332 17.43 1.63 -7.32
N LEU A 333 16.62 0.57 -7.37
CA LEU A 333 16.46 -0.27 -8.57
C LEU A 333 15.34 0.27 -9.47
N HIS A 334 15.70 0.76 -10.65
CA HIS A 334 14.77 1.27 -11.65
C HIS A 334 14.63 0.30 -12.82
N GLY A 335 13.41 0.15 -13.35
CA GLY A 335 13.13 -0.59 -14.59
C GLY A 335 11.94 -1.57 -14.48
N PRO A 336 11.30 -1.89 -15.62
CA PRO A 336 10.33 -2.97 -15.69
C PRO A 336 11.01 -4.30 -15.34
N TYR A 337 10.49 -5.03 -14.36
CA TYR A 337 10.87 -6.44 -14.19
C TYR A 337 10.37 -7.18 -15.43
N GLN A 338 11.30 -7.62 -16.26
CA GLN A 338 11.02 -8.32 -17.51
C GLN A 338 11.42 -9.79 -17.34
N PRO A 339 10.55 -10.67 -16.83
CA PRO A 339 10.82 -12.10 -16.89
C PRO A 339 10.84 -12.50 -18.37
N ASP A 340 11.98 -13.02 -18.86
CA ASP A 340 12.21 -13.52 -20.23
C ASP A 340 11.18 -12.99 -21.26
N SER A 341 11.32 -11.69 -21.59
CA SER A 341 10.34 -10.78 -22.18
C SER A 341 9.80 -11.11 -23.58
N GLN A 342 10.05 -12.31 -24.12
CA GLN A 342 9.51 -12.73 -25.41
C GLN A 342 8.01 -13.11 -25.37
N PHE A 343 7.40 -13.15 -24.18
CA PHE A 343 5.99 -13.49 -23.98
C PHE A 343 5.11 -12.31 -23.52
N LEU A 344 5.72 -11.24 -23.00
CA LEU A 344 5.02 -10.09 -22.42
C LEU A 344 4.91 -8.91 -23.40
N GLN A 345 4.70 -9.16 -24.69
CA GLN A 345 4.12 -8.13 -25.57
C GLN A 345 2.59 -8.12 -25.40
N LEU A 346 2.15 -7.81 -24.18
CA LEU A 346 0.92 -7.09 -23.94
C LEU A 346 1.27 -6.03 -22.89
N PRO A 347 0.92 -4.76 -23.12
CA PRO A 347 1.31 -3.69 -22.22
C PRO A 347 0.55 -3.84 -20.90
N TYR A 348 1.26 -4.09 -19.81
CA TYR A 348 0.89 -3.43 -18.55
C TYR A 348 1.21 -1.94 -18.73
N ARG A 349 0.34 -1.20 -19.43
CA ARG A 349 0.40 0.26 -19.49
C ARG A 349 -0.45 0.78 -18.32
N PHE A 350 0.23 1.31 -17.31
CA PHE A 350 -0.29 2.47 -16.58
C PHE A 350 -0.43 3.59 -17.62
N CYS A 351 -1.65 3.91 -18.03
CA CYS A 351 -1.92 5.10 -18.84
C CYS A 351 -2.06 6.28 -17.88
N ASP A 352 -0.94 6.96 -17.61
CA ASP A 352 -0.90 8.05 -16.61
C ASP A 352 -1.45 9.39 -17.12
N THR A 353 -1.87 9.56 -18.39
CA THR A 353 -2.66 10.72 -18.84
C THR A 353 -3.10 10.61 -20.31
N VAL A 354 -4.25 11.21 -20.64
CA VAL A 354 -4.82 11.30 -22.01
C VAL A 354 -3.89 12.01 -23.01
N SER A 355 -2.96 12.83 -22.53
CA SER A 355 -2.03 13.61 -23.36
C SER A 355 -0.93 12.79 -24.06
N GLN A 356 -0.74 11.51 -23.71
CA GLN A 356 0.25 10.64 -24.36
C GLN A 356 -0.31 9.83 -25.54
N LEU A 357 -1.62 9.89 -25.81
CA LEU A 357 -2.27 9.15 -26.92
C LEU A 357 -2.08 9.81 -28.30
N GLY A 358 -1.57 11.04 -28.37
CA GLY A 358 -1.44 11.79 -29.62
C GLY A 358 -0.22 11.48 -30.48
N ALA A 359 0.71 10.64 -30.03
CA ALA A 359 2.00 10.43 -30.72
C ALA A 359 2.12 9.07 -31.45
N GLU A 360 1.17 8.14 -31.30
CA GLU A 360 1.30 6.77 -31.84
C GLU A 360 0.07 6.22 -32.59
N CYS A 361 -0.94 7.03 -32.94
CA CYS A 361 -2.11 6.55 -33.68
C CYS A 361 -2.53 7.48 -34.82
N ASP A 362 -2.18 7.12 -36.06
CA ASP A 362 -2.47 7.93 -37.26
C ASP A 362 -3.92 7.82 -37.79
N THR A 363 -4.79 6.96 -37.25
CA THR A 363 -6.21 6.93 -37.66
C THR A 363 -7.19 6.47 -36.57
N VAL A 364 -8.37 7.10 -36.58
CA VAL A 364 -9.49 6.90 -35.62
C VAL A 364 -10.08 5.48 -35.64
N SER A 365 -9.77 4.66 -36.64
CA SER A 365 -10.27 3.29 -36.76
C SER A 365 -9.60 2.27 -35.82
N GLN A 366 -8.54 2.64 -35.09
CA GLN A 366 -7.89 1.79 -34.09
C GLN A 366 -8.45 1.94 -32.66
N LEU A 367 -9.32 2.92 -32.42
CA LEU A 367 -9.91 3.18 -31.10
C LEU A 367 -11.03 2.19 -30.71
N GLY A 368 -11.43 1.28 -31.60
CA GLY A 368 -12.51 0.31 -31.35
C GLY A 368 -12.10 -0.97 -30.63
N ALA A 369 -10.83 -1.15 -30.24
CA ALA A 369 -10.35 -2.43 -29.69
C ALA A 369 -9.75 -2.36 -28.26
N GLU A 370 -9.67 -1.18 -27.63
CA GLU A 370 -8.98 -1.03 -26.33
C GLU A 370 -9.75 -0.20 -25.27
N CYS A 371 -11.06 0.01 -25.41
CA CYS A 371 -11.87 0.65 -24.37
C CYS A 371 -13.25 -0.01 -24.25
N ASP A 372 -13.44 -0.85 -23.22
CA ASP A 372 -14.75 -1.41 -22.85
C ASP A 372 -15.57 -0.48 -21.92
N THR A 373 -15.39 0.85 -22.00
CA THR A 373 -16.17 1.82 -21.21
C THR A 373 -16.78 2.97 -22.02
N VAL A 374 -17.13 2.74 -23.29
CA VAL A 374 -18.01 3.67 -24.04
C VAL A 374 -19.38 3.05 -24.40
N SER A 375 -19.64 1.78 -24.08
CA SER A 375 -20.91 1.12 -24.43
C SER A 375 -22.08 1.36 -23.46
N GLN A 376 -22.07 2.44 -22.68
CA GLN A 376 -23.25 2.89 -21.90
C GLN A 376 -23.64 4.34 -22.15
N LEU A 377 -23.57 4.79 -23.41
CA LEU A 377 -24.27 6.00 -23.88
C LEU A 377 -25.14 5.73 -25.11
N GLY A 378 -25.77 4.56 -25.18
CA GLY A 378 -26.62 4.17 -26.30
C GLY A 378 -27.79 3.27 -25.92
N ALA A 379 -28.49 3.57 -24.81
CA ALA A 379 -29.69 2.81 -24.43
C ALA A 379 -30.89 3.63 -23.92
N GLU A 380 -30.87 4.97 -23.93
CA GLU A 380 -32.08 5.78 -23.63
C GLU A 380 -32.14 7.10 -24.42
N CYS A 381 -32.22 7.04 -25.75
CA CYS A 381 -32.72 8.19 -26.54
C CYS A 381 -33.32 7.83 -27.92
N ASP A 382 -33.85 6.61 -28.08
CA ASP A 382 -34.81 6.29 -29.17
C ASP A 382 -36.25 6.25 -28.62
N THR A 383 -36.70 7.38 -28.07
CA THR A 383 -38.14 7.69 -27.93
C THR A 383 -38.39 9.19 -28.12
N VAL A 384 -37.97 9.76 -29.26
CA VAL A 384 -38.64 10.95 -29.84
C VAL A 384 -38.52 10.87 -31.37
N SER A 385 -39.49 10.21 -32.00
CA SER A 385 -40.00 10.55 -33.35
C SER A 385 -41.21 9.66 -33.68
N GLN A 386 -42.34 10.01 -33.08
CA GLN A 386 -43.64 10.07 -33.76
C GLN A 386 -44.33 11.35 -33.33
#